data_AF-A0A5B7I6H6-F1
#
_entry.id   AF-A0A5B7I6H6-F1
#
_cell.length_a   1.000
_cell.length_b   1.000
_cell.length_c   1.000
_cell.angle_alpha   90.00
_cell.angle_beta   90.00
_cell.angle_gamma   90.00
#
_symmetry.space_group_name_H-M   'P 1'
#
loop_
_entity.id
_entity.type
_entity.pdbx_description
1 polymer ?
#
loop_
_entity_poly.entity_id
_entity_poly.type
_entity_poly.pdbx_seq_one_letter_code
_entity_poly.pdbx_strand_id
1 'polypeptide(L)'
;MQPYSLRWEPMITSPIPALWAERGVLPLQYHRRETLCHQYLRFQNLPSSHPLTTFYSTSNVDLHNPVWLPGARQPLNVRALHALALLNISSSLPQPTSPVPPMLPWQTLCSHIALHIPDLPPKPSTGTLAATLFIVLDQSTYRDHTKVYMDGSRCPVTPSTGAAIYIPNTGITKTWKLPCDTDITTAELFAIQQAVLHLISAHFTTAKAVLYTDSRSSLHLLFSRRPSTSITLVYSIQRLLLSLQSRGWEIVLQWVPSHSNIRGNVIVNTAARMALSNVNIYCPPPAVTLH
;
A
#
# COMPACT_ATOMS: atom_id res chain seq x y z
N MET A 1 -61.29 6.02 53.45
CA MET A 1 -60.55 6.82 52.45
C MET A 1 -59.08 6.82 52.85
N GLN A 2 -58.26 5.97 52.23
CA GLN A 2 -56.80 6.03 52.39
C GLN A 2 -56.21 6.78 51.18
N PRO A 3 -55.23 7.68 51.37
CA PRO A 3 -54.62 8.40 50.27
C PRO A 3 -53.62 7.49 49.53
N TYR A 4 -53.76 7.41 48.21
CA TYR A 4 -52.75 6.79 47.34
C TYR A 4 -51.48 7.65 47.37
N SER A 5 -50.38 7.11 47.90
CA SER A 5 -49.06 7.71 47.72
C SER A 5 -48.53 7.37 46.33
N LEU A 6 -48.54 8.33 45.41
CA LEU A 6 -47.81 8.22 44.14
C LEU A 6 -46.31 8.28 44.46
N ARG A 7 -45.67 7.11 44.42
CA ARG A 7 -44.21 6.97 44.53
C ARG A 7 -43.63 7.26 43.15
N TRP A 8 -42.92 8.38 43.01
CA TRP A 8 -42.20 8.70 41.77
C TRP A 8 -41.05 7.71 41.59
N GLU A 9 -41.20 6.76 40.67
CA GLU A 9 -40.06 5.96 40.22
C GLU A 9 -39.21 6.82 39.28
N PRO A 10 -37.91 7.02 39.57
CA PRO A 10 -37.04 7.76 38.67
C PRO A 10 -36.98 7.02 37.32
N MET A 11 -37.26 7.73 36.23
CA MET A 11 -37.05 7.21 34.88
C MET A 11 -35.60 6.73 34.75
N ILE A 12 -35.42 5.42 34.60
CA ILE A 12 -34.12 4.81 34.35
C ILE A 12 -33.72 5.26 32.94
N THR A 13 -32.85 6.26 32.85
CA THR A 13 -32.27 6.68 31.57
C THR A 13 -31.52 5.51 30.97
N SER A 14 -31.68 5.28 29.66
CA SER A 14 -30.93 4.24 28.96
C SER A 14 -29.42 4.42 29.22
N PRO A 15 -28.70 3.36 29.61
CA PRO A 15 -27.29 3.49 29.91
C PRO A 15 -26.54 3.92 28.65
N ILE A 16 -25.60 4.86 28.80
CA ILE A 16 -24.85 5.46 27.69
C ILE A 16 -24.27 4.43 26.69
N PRO A 17 -23.77 3.24 27.11
CA PRO A 17 -23.36 2.18 26.19
C PRO A 17 -24.46 1.67 25.25
N ALA A 18 -25.72 1.62 25.69
CA ALA A 18 -26.86 1.22 24.86
C ALA A 18 -27.12 2.27 23.76
N LEU A 19 -27.03 3.56 24.10
CA LEU A 19 -27.16 4.66 23.12
C LEU A 19 -26.04 4.63 22.08
N TRP A 20 -24.81 4.30 22.48
CA TRP A 20 -23.68 4.14 21.56
C TRP A 20 -23.88 2.95 20.62
N ALA A 21 -24.36 1.81 21.14
CA ALA A 21 -24.67 0.64 20.34
C ALA A 21 -25.77 0.90 19.31
N GLU A 22 -26.87 1.55 19.70
CA GLU A 22 -27.96 1.93 18.79
C GLU A 22 -27.50 2.86 17.66
N ARG A 23 -26.51 3.72 17.93
CA ARG A 23 -25.96 4.67 16.95
C ARG A 23 -24.80 4.12 16.14
N GLY A 24 -24.35 2.88 16.39
CA GLY A 24 -23.17 2.31 15.74
C GLY A 24 -21.87 3.06 16.08
N VAL A 25 -21.83 3.78 17.21
CA VAL A 25 -20.66 4.55 17.65
C VAL A 25 -19.85 3.71 18.63
N LEU A 26 -18.54 3.61 18.39
CA LEU A 26 -17.64 2.88 19.29
C LEU A 26 -17.64 3.55 20.68
N PRO A 27 -17.72 2.78 21.78
CA PRO A 27 -17.60 3.36 23.12
C PRO A 27 -16.32 4.18 23.28
N LEU A 28 -16.42 5.31 24.00
CA LEU A 28 -15.38 6.33 24.09
C LEU A 28 -13.99 5.77 24.46
N GLN A 29 -13.95 4.75 25.32
CA GLN A 29 -12.71 4.10 25.75
C GLN A 29 -11.95 3.45 24.59
N TYR A 30 -12.68 2.79 23.67
CA TYR A 30 -12.09 2.11 22.53
C TYR A 30 -11.66 3.13 21.48
N HIS A 31 -12.49 4.14 21.23
CA HIS A 31 -12.17 5.19 20.27
C HIS A 31 -10.93 6.00 20.68
N ARG A 32 -10.78 6.29 21.99
CA ARG A 32 -9.57 6.92 22.52
C ARG A 32 -8.33 6.04 22.32
N ARG A 33 -8.44 4.72 22.54
CA ARG A 33 -7.33 3.78 22.33
C ARG A 33 -6.93 3.70 20.87
N GLU A 34 -7.90 3.56 19.97
CA GLU A 34 -7.70 3.55 18.52
C GLU A 34 -6.99 4.83 18.06
N THR A 35 -7.51 6.00 18.42
CA THR A 35 -6.92 7.29 18.04
C THR A 35 -5.48 7.43 18.54
N LEU A 36 -5.19 6.97 19.77
CA LEU A 36 -3.83 6.97 20.33
C LEU A 36 -2.89 6.07 19.51
N CYS A 37 -3.31 4.84 19.19
CA CYS A 37 -2.51 3.93 18.37
C CYS A 37 -2.24 4.52 16.98
N HIS A 38 -3.26 5.07 16.31
CA HIS A 38 -3.12 5.71 15.00
C HIS A 38 -2.13 6.88 15.03
N GLN A 39 -2.24 7.77 16.02
CA GLN A 39 -1.32 8.90 16.15
C GLN A 39 0.11 8.45 16.46
N TYR A 40 0.26 7.47 17.36
CA TYR A 40 1.56 6.92 17.71
C TYR A 40 2.26 6.26 16.51
N LEU A 41 1.56 5.38 15.78
CA LEU A 41 2.09 4.76 14.57
C LEU A 41 2.40 5.79 13.49
N ARG A 42 1.59 6.85 13.37
CA ARG A 42 1.89 7.96 12.44
C ARG A 42 3.19 8.66 12.83
N PHE A 43 3.42 8.95 14.12
CA PHE A 43 4.66 9.57 14.58
C PHE A 43 5.87 8.68 14.36
N GLN A 44 5.75 7.38 14.62
CA GLN A 44 6.82 6.44 14.34
C GLN A 44 7.21 6.47 12.85
N ASN A 45 6.24 6.54 11.94
CA ASN A 45 6.49 6.56 10.49
C ASN A 45 6.93 7.92 9.92
N LEU A 46 7.13 8.96 10.74
CA LEU A 46 7.66 10.23 10.25
C LEU A 46 9.16 10.12 9.93
N PRO A 47 9.68 10.95 9.00
CA PRO A 47 11.11 10.97 8.74
C PRO A 47 11.87 11.55 9.93
N SER A 48 13.13 11.14 10.09
CA SER A 48 14.03 11.64 11.15
C SER A 48 14.28 13.14 11.08
N SER A 49 14.12 13.75 9.90
CA SER A 49 14.21 15.20 9.69
C SER A 49 12.99 15.98 10.16
N HIS A 50 11.88 15.32 10.51
CA HIS A 50 10.67 16.00 10.94
C HIS A 50 10.83 16.50 12.39
N PRO A 51 10.45 17.75 12.71
CA PRO A 51 10.66 18.32 14.04
C PRO A 51 10.01 17.48 15.15
N LEU A 52 8.80 16.96 14.91
CA LEU A 52 8.12 16.08 15.89
C LEU A 52 8.87 14.77 16.15
N THR A 53 9.61 14.22 15.18
CA THR A 53 10.43 13.03 15.39
C THR A 53 11.58 13.35 16.33
N THR A 54 12.23 14.50 16.13
CA THR A 54 13.29 15.00 17.03
C THR A 54 12.76 15.27 18.44
N PHE A 55 11.59 15.90 18.58
CA PHE A 55 10.97 16.10 19.89
C PHE A 55 10.64 14.77 20.59
N TYR A 56 10.26 13.74 19.83
CA TYR A 56 9.93 12.44 20.39
C TYR A 56 11.18 11.62 20.73
N SER A 57 12.23 11.67 19.91
CA SER A 57 13.50 10.99 20.20
C SER A 57 14.25 11.63 21.37
N THR A 58 14.10 12.93 21.57
CA THR A 58 14.68 13.68 22.70
C THR A 58 13.82 13.62 23.96
N SER A 59 12.58 13.12 23.85
CA SER A 59 11.77 12.85 25.03
C SER A 59 12.39 11.64 25.75
N ASN A 60 13.12 11.90 26.84
CA ASN A 60 13.83 10.94 27.70
C ASN A 60 12.91 9.92 28.42
N VAL A 61 11.83 9.49 27.78
CA VAL A 61 10.97 8.45 28.30
C VAL A 61 11.61 7.12 27.95
N ASP A 62 12.38 6.58 28.90
CA ASP A 62 12.85 5.21 28.84
C ASP A 62 11.61 4.30 28.71
N LEU A 63 11.52 3.57 27.59
CA LEU A 63 10.39 2.70 27.29
C LEU A 63 10.39 1.45 28.18
N HIS A 64 11.54 1.10 28.77
CA HIS A 64 11.69 -0.02 29.69
C HIS A 64 11.43 0.38 31.14
N ASN A 65 11.78 1.61 31.53
CA ASN A 65 11.50 2.18 32.86
C ASN A 65 10.93 3.61 32.76
N PRO A 66 9.68 3.76 32.29
CA PRO A 66 9.08 5.08 32.14
C PRO A 66 8.85 5.73 33.50
N VAL A 67 9.51 6.87 33.76
CA VAL A 67 9.33 7.67 34.97
C VAL A 67 8.40 8.85 34.67
N TRP A 68 7.37 9.04 35.50
CA TRP A 68 6.51 10.22 35.45
C TRP A 68 6.15 10.68 36.87
N LEU A 69 5.73 11.94 37.00
CA LEU A 69 5.39 12.54 38.28
C LEU A 69 4.18 11.81 38.93
N PRO A 70 4.19 11.56 40.25
CA PRO A 70 3.06 11.00 40.96
C PRO A 70 1.78 11.84 40.74
N GLY A 71 0.69 11.20 40.33
CA GLY A 71 -0.58 11.86 40.00
C GLY A 71 -0.66 12.48 38.59
N ALA A 72 0.45 12.56 37.85
CA ALA A 72 0.44 12.99 36.46
C ALA A 72 -0.10 11.88 35.54
N ARG A 73 -0.69 12.29 34.42
CA ARG A 73 -1.08 11.37 33.36
C ARG A 73 0.15 10.73 32.73
N GLN A 74 0.07 9.42 32.48
CA GLN A 74 1.09 8.70 31.74
C GLN A 74 1.38 9.36 30.38
N PRO A 75 2.65 9.41 29.96
CA PRO A 75 3.06 9.90 28.64
C PRO A 75 2.34 9.21 27.47
N LEU A 76 2.26 9.89 26.33
CA LEU A 76 1.52 9.40 25.14
C LEU A 76 2.11 8.08 24.60
N ASN A 77 3.44 7.96 24.51
CA ASN A 77 4.14 6.75 24.08
C ASN A 77 3.84 5.54 24.97
N VAL A 78 3.89 5.71 26.30
CA VAL A 78 3.63 4.62 27.25
C VAL A 78 2.19 4.13 27.10
N ARG A 79 1.24 5.06 27.02
CA ARG A 79 -0.18 4.74 26.82
C ARG A 79 -0.43 4.04 25.48
N ALA A 80 0.25 4.48 24.42
CA ALA A 80 0.15 3.87 23.10
C ALA A 80 0.76 2.46 23.07
N LEU A 81 1.93 2.25 23.68
CA LEU A 81 2.56 0.93 23.79
C LEU A 81 1.68 -0.05 24.58
N HIS A 82 1.13 0.37 25.72
CA HIS A 82 0.17 -0.45 26.47
C HIS A 82 -1.06 -0.78 25.61
N ALA A 83 -1.59 0.19 24.86
CA ALA A 83 -2.73 -0.03 23.99
C ALA A 83 -2.42 -1.03 22.85
N LEU A 84 -1.23 -0.95 22.25
CA LEU A 84 -0.77 -1.88 21.22
C LEU A 84 -0.55 -3.29 21.78
N ALA A 85 0.08 -3.40 22.96
CA ALA A 85 0.29 -4.67 23.65
C ALA A 85 -1.04 -5.36 23.98
N LEU A 86 -2.03 -4.60 24.47
CA LEU A 86 -3.38 -5.13 24.71
C LEU A 86 -4.10 -5.58 23.43
N LEU A 87 -3.73 -5.05 22.26
CA LEU A 87 -4.30 -5.42 20.97
C LEU A 87 -3.48 -6.50 20.25
N ASN A 88 -2.37 -6.98 20.85
CA ASN A 88 -1.41 -7.87 20.21
C ASN A 88 -0.91 -7.35 18.85
N ILE A 89 -0.81 -6.02 18.68
CA ILE A 89 -0.28 -5.41 17.46
C ILE A 89 1.22 -5.26 17.64
N SER A 90 1.99 -6.08 16.92
CA SER A 90 3.44 -5.94 16.83
C SER A 90 3.77 -4.62 16.14
N SER A 91 4.51 -3.72 16.80
CA SER A 91 5.04 -2.52 16.15
C SER A 91 6.12 -2.94 15.15
N SER A 92 5.78 -2.98 13.86
CA SER A 92 6.79 -3.12 12.81
C SER A 92 7.72 -1.91 12.81
N LEU A 93 8.96 -2.09 12.31
CA LEU A 93 9.91 -0.99 12.20
C LEU A 93 9.26 0.14 11.38
N PRO A 94 9.26 1.38 11.88
CA PRO A 94 8.69 2.48 11.11
C PRO A 94 9.41 2.63 9.78
N GLN A 95 8.62 2.78 8.71
CA GLN A 95 9.16 3.19 7.43
C GLN A 95 9.02 4.69 7.32
N PRO A 96 10.12 5.46 7.47
CA PRO A 96 10.07 6.91 7.43
C PRO A 96 9.50 7.34 6.09
N THR A 97 8.27 7.86 6.12
CA THR A 97 7.54 8.29 4.95
C THR A 97 7.56 9.80 4.91
N SER A 98 8.09 10.38 3.84
CA SER A 98 7.98 11.83 3.64
C SER A 98 6.51 12.23 3.69
N PRO A 99 6.12 13.19 4.56
CA PRO A 99 4.75 13.69 4.60
C PRO A 99 4.43 14.53 3.35
N VAL A 100 5.45 14.88 2.57
CA VAL A 100 5.34 15.68 1.35
C VAL A 100 5.36 14.73 0.14
N PRO A 101 4.43 14.88 -0.81
CA PRO A 101 4.48 14.14 -2.06
C PRO A 101 5.81 14.38 -2.78
N PRO A 102 6.38 13.34 -3.42
CA PRO A 102 7.66 13.46 -4.10
C PRO A 102 7.57 14.29 -5.38
N MET A 103 6.38 14.41 -5.95
CA MET A 103 6.12 15.18 -7.16
C MET A 103 5.72 16.61 -6.82
N LEU A 104 6.28 17.55 -7.58
CA LEU A 104 5.89 18.96 -7.50
C LEU A 104 4.46 19.16 -8.04
N PRO A 105 3.73 20.21 -7.60
CA PRO A 105 2.34 20.44 -8.02
C PRO A 105 2.11 20.59 -9.53
N TRP A 106 3.15 20.95 -10.29
CA TRP A 106 3.13 21.10 -11.74
C TRP A 106 3.66 19.87 -12.50
N GLN A 107 4.22 18.88 -11.81
CA GLN A 107 4.65 17.62 -12.42
C GLN A 107 3.49 16.63 -12.48
N THR A 108 3.43 15.82 -13.53
CA THR A 108 2.41 14.79 -13.69
C THR A 108 2.98 13.54 -14.36
N LEU A 109 2.52 12.36 -13.90
CA LEU A 109 2.87 11.07 -14.51
C LEU A 109 1.88 10.66 -15.62
N CYS A 110 0.90 11.51 -15.96
CA CYS A 110 -0.16 11.20 -16.93
C CYS A 110 0.37 10.71 -18.28
N SER A 111 1.48 11.26 -18.78
CA SER A 111 2.07 10.84 -20.07
C SER A 111 2.68 9.44 -20.01
N HIS A 112 2.92 8.92 -18.82
CA HIS A 112 3.60 7.65 -18.55
C HIS A 112 2.65 6.58 -18.01
N ILE A 113 1.36 6.89 -17.80
CA ILE A 113 0.36 5.94 -17.28
C ILE A 113 -0.81 5.85 -18.25
N ALA A 114 -0.90 4.72 -18.97
CA ALA A 114 -1.97 4.41 -19.90
C ALA A 114 -3.01 3.50 -19.23
N LEU A 115 -4.15 4.08 -18.83
CA LEU A 115 -5.26 3.37 -18.18
C LEU A 115 -6.16 2.61 -19.17
N HIS A 116 -6.05 2.93 -20.47
CA HIS A 116 -6.89 2.39 -21.52
C HIS A 116 -6.04 1.86 -22.68
N ILE A 117 -6.59 0.88 -23.38
CA ILE A 117 -6.09 0.45 -24.69
C ILE A 117 -6.87 1.26 -25.74
N PRO A 118 -6.21 1.93 -26.70
CA PRO A 118 -6.86 2.60 -27.81
C PRO A 118 -7.85 1.67 -28.51
N ASP A 119 -8.98 2.23 -28.93
CA ASP A 119 -10.03 1.53 -29.69
C ASP A 119 -10.77 0.39 -28.96
N LEU A 120 -10.48 0.16 -27.67
CA LEU A 120 -11.24 -0.78 -26.85
C LEU A 120 -12.55 -0.13 -26.38
N PRO A 121 -13.73 -0.68 -26.71
CA PRO A 121 -14.99 -0.13 -26.24
C PRO A 121 -15.12 -0.24 -24.71
N PRO A 122 -15.82 0.71 -24.05
CA PRO A 122 -15.99 0.72 -22.59
C PRO A 122 -16.93 -0.37 -22.04
N LYS A 123 -17.66 -1.07 -22.92
CA LYS A 123 -18.49 -2.23 -22.57
C LYS A 123 -17.65 -3.51 -22.58
N PRO A 124 -18.02 -4.58 -21.84
CA PRO A 124 -17.26 -5.82 -21.79
C PRO A 124 -17.31 -6.53 -23.16
N SER A 125 -16.48 -6.10 -24.09
CA SER A 125 -16.25 -6.82 -25.33
C SER A 125 -15.46 -8.08 -25.01
N THR A 126 -15.84 -9.18 -25.66
CA THR A 126 -15.21 -10.51 -25.65
C THR A 126 -13.69 -10.42 -25.40
N GLY A 127 -13.19 -11.12 -24.39
CA GLY A 127 -11.78 -11.05 -23.95
C GLY A 127 -10.75 -11.25 -25.08
N THR A 128 -11.15 -11.92 -26.16
CA THR A 128 -10.38 -12.09 -27.41
C THR A 128 -10.10 -10.78 -28.14
N LEU A 129 -11.07 -9.85 -28.23
CA LEU A 129 -10.87 -8.55 -28.90
C LEU A 129 -9.89 -7.68 -28.12
N ALA A 130 -10.01 -7.69 -26.79
CA ALA A 130 -9.08 -6.95 -25.94
C ALA A 130 -7.66 -7.52 -26.04
N ALA A 131 -7.52 -8.84 -26.18
CA ALA A 131 -6.24 -9.48 -26.40
C ALA A 131 -5.62 -9.09 -27.76
N THR A 132 -6.39 -9.09 -28.85
CA THR A 132 -5.88 -8.71 -30.17
C THR A 132 -5.49 -7.25 -30.23
N LEU A 133 -6.31 -6.33 -29.70
CA LEU A 133 -5.97 -4.92 -29.63
C LEU A 133 -4.71 -4.67 -28.78
N PHE A 134 -4.57 -5.37 -27.66
CA PHE A 134 -3.36 -5.33 -26.86
C PHE A 134 -2.12 -5.78 -27.64
N ILE A 135 -2.21 -6.89 -28.38
CA ILE A 135 -1.10 -7.40 -29.19
C ILE A 135 -0.71 -6.38 -30.27
N VAL A 136 -1.69 -5.76 -30.95
CA VAL A 136 -1.43 -4.73 -31.95
C VAL A 136 -0.73 -3.52 -31.33
N LEU A 137 -1.17 -3.08 -30.15
CA LEU A 137 -0.56 -1.98 -29.42
C LEU A 137 0.88 -2.32 -28.97
N ASP A 138 1.10 -3.53 -28.45
CA ASP A 138 2.41 -4.03 -28.03
C ASP A 138 3.40 -4.17 -29.21
N GLN A 139 2.91 -4.51 -30.40
CA GLN A 139 3.73 -4.64 -31.61
C GLN A 139 3.96 -3.33 -32.37
N SER A 140 3.06 -2.35 -32.23
CA SER A 140 3.16 -1.06 -32.91
C SER A 140 3.91 -0.03 -32.05
N THR A 141 3.40 0.23 -30.84
CA THR A 141 3.86 1.34 -29.98
C THR A 141 5.04 0.91 -29.12
N TYR A 142 4.99 -0.31 -28.58
CA TYR A 142 5.97 -0.80 -27.61
C TYR A 142 6.97 -1.82 -28.19
N ARG A 143 7.15 -1.81 -29.52
CA ARG A 143 8.04 -2.74 -30.22
C ARG A 143 9.48 -2.70 -29.68
N ASP A 144 10.01 -1.50 -29.49
CA ASP A 144 11.40 -1.27 -29.09
C ASP A 144 11.55 -1.10 -27.56
N HIS A 145 10.47 -1.28 -26.81
CA HIS A 145 10.47 -1.16 -25.35
C HIS A 145 10.80 -2.49 -24.69
N THR A 146 11.54 -2.43 -23.60
CA THR A 146 11.69 -3.56 -22.69
C THR A 146 10.36 -3.85 -22.01
N LYS A 147 9.82 -5.04 -22.24
CA LYS A 147 8.51 -5.47 -21.73
C LYS A 147 8.67 -6.12 -20.37
N VAL A 148 7.93 -5.64 -19.38
CA VAL A 148 7.89 -6.23 -18.03
C VAL A 148 6.45 -6.45 -17.63
N TYR A 149 6.09 -7.70 -17.35
CA TYR A 149 4.79 -8.07 -16.80
C TYR A 149 4.88 -8.16 -15.29
N MET A 150 3.87 -7.69 -14.57
CA MET A 150 3.84 -7.71 -13.11
C MET A 150 2.43 -8.03 -12.62
N ASP A 151 2.35 -8.79 -11.54
CA ASP A 151 1.08 -9.17 -10.92
C ASP A 151 1.25 -9.41 -9.41
N GLY A 152 0.18 -9.15 -8.67
CA GLY A 152 0.03 -9.42 -7.25
C GLY A 152 -1.10 -10.43 -7.03
N SER A 153 -0.85 -11.44 -6.21
CA SER A 153 -1.85 -12.46 -5.90
C SER A 153 -2.05 -12.55 -4.39
N ARG A 154 -3.30 -12.72 -3.96
CA ARG A 154 -3.66 -12.98 -2.56
C ARG A 154 -4.47 -14.26 -2.48
N CYS A 155 -4.11 -15.14 -1.55
CA CYS A 155 -4.94 -16.31 -1.26
C CYS A 155 -6.17 -15.88 -0.44
N PRO A 156 -7.39 -16.25 -0.83
CA PRO A 156 -8.59 -15.94 -0.05
C PRO A 156 -8.76 -16.85 1.17
N VAL A 157 -8.17 -18.06 1.13
CA VAL A 157 -8.36 -19.10 2.17
C VAL A 157 -7.30 -19.02 3.26
N THR A 158 -6.05 -18.74 2.88
CA THR A 158 -4.95 -18.52 3.83
C THR A 158 -4.49 -17.08 3.71
N PRO A 159 -4.14 -16.39 4.80
CA PRO A 159 -3.64 -15.03 4.73
C PRO A 159 -2.21 -15.10 4.20
N SER A 160 -2.05 -15.20 2.88
CA SER A 160 -0.77 -15.21 2.19
C SER A 160 -0.92 -14.37 0.93
N THR A 161 0.09 -13.55 0.68
CA THR A 161 0.12 -12.62 -0.43
C THR A 161 1.46 -12.75 -1.14
N GLY A 162 1.44 -12.67 -2.46
CA GLY A 162 2.60 -12.86 -3.32
C GLY A 162 2.62 -11.81 -4.43
N ALA A 163 3.82 -11.50 -4.90
CA ALA A 163 4.03 -10.61 -6.04
C ALA A 163 5.03 -11.25 -6.99
N ALA A 164 4.94 -10.93 -8.27
CA ALA A 164 5.88 -11.41 -9.26
C ALA A 164 6.11 -10.41 -10.39
N ILE A 165 7.26 -10.53 -11.03
CA ILE A 165 7.57 -9.88 -12.31
C ILE A 165 8.09 -10.92 -13.31
N TYR A 166 7.81 -10.69 -14.58
CA TYR A 166 8.28 -11.52 -15.70
C TYR A 166 8.75 -10.64 -16.86
N ILE A 167 9.93 -10.96 -17.41
CA ILE A 167 10.55 -10.23 -18.52
C ILE A 167 10.74 -11.19 -19.68
N PRO A 168 9.90 -11.11 -20.74
CA PRO A 168 9.94 -12.08 -21.83
C PRO A 168 11.26 -12.13 -22.58
N ASN A 169 11.92 -10.98 -22.78
CA ASN A 169 13.14 -10.89 -23.57
C ASN A 169 14.32 -11.68 -22.95
N THR A 170 14.39 -11.70 -21.61
CA THR A 170 15.45 -12.39 -20.86
C THR A 170 14.98 -13.70 -20.23
N GLY A 171 13.67 -13.98 -20.27
CA GLY A 171 13.06 -15.11 -19.57
C GLY A 171 13.07 -15.00 -18.04
N ILE A 172 13.50 -13.86 -17.48
CA ILE A 172 13.64 -13.69 -16.04
C ILE A 172 12.26 -13.63 -15.39
N THR A 173 12.06 -14.47 -14.38
CA THR A 173 10.89 -14.43 -13.50
C THR A 173 11.38 -14.24 -12.08
N LYS A 174 10.89 -13.23 -11.37
CA LYS A 174 11.16 -13.02 -9.94
C LYS A 174 9.85 -13.03 -9.19
N THR A 175 9.87 -13.63 -8.01
CA THR A 175 8.71 -13.79 -7.15
C THR A 175 9.06 -13.33 -5.74
N TRP A 176 8.08 -12.85 -4.99
CA TRP A 176 8.24 -12.42 -3.60
C TRP A 176 7.04 -12.84 -2.80
N LYS A 177 7.28 -13.34 -1.58
CA LYS A 177 6.25 -13.58 -0.58
C LYS A 177 6.14 -12.35 0.31
N LEU A 178 4.93 -11.83 0.40
CA LEU A 178 4.56 -10.68 1.20
C LEU A 178 3.96 -11.15 2.54
N PRO A 179 3.96 -10.28 3.57
CA PRO A 179 3.28 -10.56 4.83
C PRO A 179 1.80 -10.91 4.64
N CYS A 180 1.29 -11.75 5.54
CA CYS A 180 -0.06 -12.29 5.55
C CYS A 180 -1.17 -11.23 5.51
N ASP A 181 -0.90 -10.06 6.09
CA ASP A 181 -1.84 -8.95 6.22
C ASP A 181 -1.78 -7.96 5.05
N THR A 182 -1.07 -8.30 3.96
CA THR A 182 -0.90 -7.41 2.81
C THR A 182 -2.12 -7.45 1.90
N ASP A 183 -2.72 -6.28 1.65
CA ASP A 183 -3.81 -6.11 0.69
C ASP A 183 -3.38 -6.39 -0.75
N ILE A 184 -4.34 -6.82 -1.57
CA ILE A 184 -4.08 -7.17 -2.98
C ILE A 184 -3.52 -5.98 -3.75
N THR A 185 -4.06 -4.78 -3.55
CA THR A 185 -3.58 -3.54 -4.18
C THR A 185 -2.17 -3.19 -3.73
N THR A 186 -1.81 -3.48 -2.48
CA THR A 186 -0.44 -3.28 -1.97
C THR A 186 0.52 -4.28 -2.59
N ALA A 187 0.09 -5.52 -2.83
CA ALA A 187 0.89 -6.54 -3.51
C ALA A 187 1.16 -6.18 -4.98
N GLU A 188 0.13 -5.71 -5.69
CA GLU A 188 0.26 -5.22 -7.06
C GLU A 188 1.19 -4.02 -7.12
N LEU A 189 0.98 -2.99 -6.28
CA LEU A 189 1.89 -1.85 -6.17
C LEU A 189 3.32 -2.29 -5.85
N PHE A 190 3.50 -3.25 -4.94
CA PHE A 190 4.82 -3.79 -4.63
C PHE A 190 5.47 -4.45 -5.86
N ALA A 191 4.71 -5.17 -6.68
CA ALA A 191 5.20 -5.72 -7.94
C ALA A 191 5.67 -4.61 -8.89
N ILE A 192 4.95 -3.47 -8.96
CA ILE A 192 5.38 -2.27 -9.71
C ILE A 192 6.71 -1.75 -9.18
N GLN A 193 6.84 -1.61 -7.87
CA GLN A 193 8.08 -1.14 -7.25
C GLN A 193 9.27 -2.04 -7.62
N GLN A 194 9.09 -3.36 -7.55
CA GLN A 194 10.13 -4.32 -7.90
C GLN A 194 10.50 -4.27 -9.39
N ALA A 195 9.52 -4.09 -10.28
CA ALA A 195 9.77 -3.93 -11.71
C ALA A 195 10.66 -2.69 -11.96
N VAL A 196 10.32 -1.55 -11.35
CA VAL A 196 11.08 -0.30 -11.49
C VAL A 196 12.48 -0.42 -10.89
N LEU A 197 12.63 -1.04 -9.72
CA LEU A 197 13.95 -1.31 -9.13
C LEU A 197 14.80 -2.23 -10.00
N HIS A 198 14.17 -3.20 -10.66
CA HIS A 198 14.89 -4.07 -11.58
C HIS A 198 15.36 -3.31 -12.83
N LEU A 199 14.58 -2.36 -13.35
CA LEU A 199 15.02 -1.45 -14.42
C LEU A 199 16.23 -0.60 -14.03
N ILE A 200 16.28 -0.15 -12.77
CA ILE A 200 17.40 0.65 -12.27
C ILE A 200 18.69 -0.18 -12.12
N SER A 201 18.56 -1.44 -11.71
CA SER A 201 19.70 -2.30 -11.37
C SER A 201 20.27 -3.08 -12.57
N ALA A 202 19.42 -3.42 -13.54
CA ALA A 202 19.86 -4.16 -14.71
C ALA A 202 20.35 -3.23 -15.83
N HIS A 203 21.34 -3.69 -16.58
CA HIS A 203 21.90 -2.97 -17.72
C HIS A 203 21.09 -3.34 -18.97
N PHE A 204 20.20 -2.44 -19.39
CA PHE A 204 19.43 -2.61 -20.62
C PHE A 204 20.09 -1.85 -21.77
N THR A 205 19.96 -2.38 -22.98
CA THR A 205 20.47 -1.76 -24.21
C THR A 205 19.66 -0.55 -24.63
N THR A 206 18.38 -0.48 -24.25
CA THR A 206 17.48 0.64 -24.54
C THR A 206 16.98 1.25 -23.24
N ALA A 207 16.94 2.58 -23.18
CA ALA A 207 16.34 3.34 -22.07
C ALA A 207 14.81 3.48 -22.27
N LYS A 208 14.14 2.44 -22.78
CA LYS A 208 12.71 2.41 -23.05
C LYS A 208 12.10 1.17 -22.42
N ALA A 209 11.08 1.33 -21.58
CA ALA A 209 10.41 0.21 -20.93
C ALA A 209 8.89 0.40 -20.84
N VAL A 210 8.17 -0.71 -20.97
CA VAL A 210 6.74 -0.78 -20.73
C VAL A 210 6.46 -1.77 -19.61
N LEU A 211 5.72 -1.31 -18.60
CA LEU A 211 5.32 -2.08 -17.43
C LEU A 211 3.84 -2.43 -17.55
N TYR A 212 3.53 -3.71 -17.70
CA TYR A 212 2.19 -4.22 -17.89
C TYR A 212 1.57 -4.70 -16.58
N THR A 213 0.43 -4.13 -16.20
CA THR A 213 -0.37 -4.55 -15.03
C THR A 213 -1.85 -4.59 -15.39
N ASP A 214 -2.60 -5.51 -14.80
CA ASP A 214 -4.06 -5.57 -14.92
C ASP A 214 -4.79 -4.80 -13.81
N SER A 215 -4.05 -4.24 -12.85
CA SER A 215 -4.59 -3.47 -11.73
C SER A 215 -4.83 -2.00 -12.07
N ARG A 216 -6.09 -1.68 -12.40
CA ARG A 216 -6.51 -0.27 -12.55
C ARG A 216 -6.40 0.51 -11.25
N SER A 217 -6.70 -0.12 -10.11
CA SER A 217 -6.66 0.51 -8.79
C SER A 217 -5.24 0.96 -8.44
N SER A 218 -4.23 0.13 -8.71
CA SER A 218 -2.82 0.48 -8.50
C SER A 218 -2.40 1.67 -9.37
N LEU A 219 -2.78 1.68 -10.65
CA LEU A 219 -2.49 2.79 -11.55
C LEU A 219 -3.19 4.09 -11.12
N HIS A 220 -4.44 4.02 -10.67
CA HIS A 220 -5.15 5.17 -10.11
C HIS A 220 -4.48 5.72 -8.84
N LEU A 221 -3.97 4.85 -7.96
CA LEU A 221 -3.23 5.28 -6.76
C LEU A 221 -1.93 5.99 -7.14
N LEU A 222 -1.19 5.47 -8.13
CA LEU A 222 0.03 6.11 -8.64
C LEU A 222 -0.25 7.45 -9.33
N PHE A 223 -1.40 7.56 -9.99
CA PHE A 223 -1.89 8.81 -10.58
C PHE A 223 -2.27 9.85 -9.52
N SER A 224 -2.75 9.40 -8.35
CA SER A 224 -3.16 10.31 -7.28
C SER A 224 -1.96 10.99 -6.62
N ARG A 225 -2.06 12.31 -6.46
CA ARG A 225 -1.08 13.12 -5.71
C ARG A 225 -1.15 12.88 -4.20
N ARG A 226 -2.35 12.54 -3.72
CA ARG A 226 -2.64 12.23 -2.31
C ARG A 226 -3.37 10.89 -2.29
N PRO A 227 -2.61 9.78 -2.38
CA PRO A 227 -3.23 8.46 -2.35
C PRO A 227 -3.95 8.26 -1.02
N SER A 228 -5.11 7.61 -1.06
CA SER A 228 -5.92 7.34 0.13
C SER A 228 -5.32 6.24 1.01
N THR A 229 -4.53 5.34 0.41
CA THR A 229 -3.89 4.20 1.06
C THR A 229 -2.48 3.97 0.51
N SER A 230 -1.68 3.16 1.21
CA SER A 230 -0.33 2.74 0.77
C SER A 230 0.61 3.88 0.36
N ILE A 231 0.48 5.04 1.03
CA ILE A 231 1.17 6.30 0.72
C ILE A 231 2.68 6.11 0.58
N THR A 232 3.30 5.39 1.52
CA THR A 232 4.73 5.13 1.55
C THR A 232 5.23 4.46 0.27
N LEU A 233 4.48 3.47 -0.20
CA LEU A 233 4.80 2.67 -1.36
C LEU A 233 4.53 3.45 -2.66
N VAL A 234 3.41 4.18 -2.73
CA VAL A 234 3.12 5.07 -3.85
C VAL A 234 4.21 6.14 -4.01
N TYR A 235 4.60 6.80 -2.91
CA TYR A 235 5.66 7.82 -2.93
C TYR A 235 7.05 7.24 -3.20
N SER A 236 7.32 5.99 -2.83
CA SER A 236 8.57 5.34 -3.23
C SER A 236 8.60 5.09 -4.74
N ILE A 237 7.52 4.54 -5.32
CA ILE A 237 7.42 4.29 -6.77
C ILE A 237 7.53 5.60 -7.54
N GLN A 238 6.80 6.64 -7.16
CA GLN A 238 6.86 7.94 -7.82
C GLN A 238 8.29 8.51 -7.84
N ARG A 239 9.04 8.40 -6.72
CA ARG A 239 10.45 8.81 -6.67
C ARG A 239 11.33 8.00 -7.62
N LEU A 240 11.14 6.68 -7.66
CA LEU A 240 11.92 5.80 -8.55
C LEU A 240 11.63 6.10 -10.03
N LEU A 241 10.36 6.34 -10.39
CA LEU A 241 9.97 6.74 -11.74
C LEU A 241 10.59 8.08 -12.14
N LEU A 242 10.51 9.10 -11.27
CA LEU A 242 11.17 10.39 -11.51
C LEU A 242 12.69 10.26 -11.66
N SER A 243 13.31 9.39 -10.86
CA SER A 243 14.76 9.13 -10.95
C SER A 243 15.15 8.43 -12.25
N LEU A 244 14.29 7.59 -12.83
CA LEU A 244 14.56 7.00 -14.14
C LEU A 244 14.35 8.01 -15.26
N GLN A 245 13.30 8.82 -15.16
CA GLN A 245 13.03 9.90 -16.11
C GLN A 245 14.19 10.91 -16.17
N SER A 246 14.78 11.28 -15.02
CA SER A 246 15.95 12.17 -14.99
C SER A 246 17.21 11.54 -15.60
N ARG A 247 17.27 10.20 -15.69
CA ARG A 247 18.32 9.45 -16.40
C ARG A 247 18.02 9.25 -17.89
N GLY A 248 16.94 9.86 -18.41
CA GLY A 248 16.56 9.77 -19.82
C GLY A 248 15.74 8.53 -20.19
N TRP A 249 15.17 7.82 -19.21
CA TRP A 249 14.30 6.68 -19.50
C TRP A 249 12.90 7.11 -19.93
N GLU A 250 12.38 6.45 -20.96
CA GLU A 250 10.99 6.47 -21.37
C GLU A 250 10.28 5.26 -20.74
N ILE A 251 9.42 5.50 -19.74
CA ILE A 251 8.73 4.44 -19.01
C ILE A 251 7.24 4.61 -19.15
N VAL A 252 6.54 3.58 -19.60
CA VAL A 252 5.08 3.57 -19.69
C VAL A 252 4.50 2.46 -18.83
N LEU A 253 3.63 2.80 -17.90
CA LEU A 253 2.77 1.85 -17.19
C LEU A 253 1.50 1.66 -18.00
N GLN A 254 1.33 0.49 -18.61
CA GLN A 254 0.20 0.17 -19.47
C GLN A 254 -0.74 -0.80 -18.76
N TRP A 255 -2.01 -0.41 -18.65
CA TRP A 255 -3.07 -1.32 -18.21
C TRP A 255 -3.32 -2.41 -19.26
N VAL A 256 -3.51 -3.65 -18.79
CA VAL A 256 -3.78 -4.84 -19.60
C VAL A 256 -5.06 -5.53 -19.11
N PRO A 257 -5.91 -6.06 -20.00
CA PRO A 257 -7.09 -6.81 -19.59
C PRO A 257 -6.72 -8.08 -18.84
N SER A 258 -7.33 -8.27 -17.67
CA SER A 258 -7.28 -9.53 -16.94
C SER A 258 -8.03 -10.63 -17.74
N HIS A 259 -7.58 -11.88 -17.58
CA HIS A 259 -8.21 -13.07 -18.20
C HIS A 259 -8.29 -13.11 -19.73
N SER A 260 -7.53 -12.27 -20.44
CA SER A 260 -7.46 -12.26 -21.92
C SER A 260 -6.45 -13.25 -22.53
N ASN A 261 -6.02 -14.28 -21.80
CA ASN A 261 -5.02 -15.27 -22.24
C ASN A 261 -3.71 -14.68 -22.81
N ILE A 262 -3.33 -13.48 -22.37
CA ILE A 262 -2.05 -12.86 -22.74
C ILE A 262 -0.95 -13.63 -22.04
N ARG A 263 -0.05 -14.26 -22.82
CA ARG A 263 0.98 -15.18 -22.33
C ARG A 263 1.80 -14.60 -21.18
N GLY A 264 2.26 -13.35 -21.29
CA GLY A 264 3.04 -12.70 -20.23
C GLY A 264 2.25 -12.52 -18.93
N ASN A 265 0.97 -12.15 -19.03
CA ASN A 265 0.10 -11.98 -17.87
C ASN A 265 -0.18 -13.33 -17.18
N VAL A 266 -0.43 -14.39 -17.97
CA VAL A 266 -0.65 -15.74 -17.43
C VAL A 266 0.58 -16.24 -16.66
N ILE A 267 1.79 -16.03 -17.21
CA ILE A 267 3.05 -16.46 -16.57
C ILE A 267 3.27 -15.73 -15.24
N VAL A 268 3.07 -14.42 -15.19
CA VAL A 268 3.31 -13.67 -13.95
C VAL A 268 2.25 -13.98 -12.89
N ASN A 269 1.00 -14.21 -13.29
CA ASN A 269 -0.08 -14.59 -12.38
C ASN A 269 0.19 -15.98 -11.76
N THR A 270 0.63 -16.96 -12.55
CA THR A 270 1.02 -18.26 -12.02
C THR A 270 2.24 -18.13 -11.10
N ALA A 271 3.22 -17.32 -11.46
CA ALA A 271 4.40 -17.07 -10.61
C ALA A 271 4.04 -16.39 -9.27
N ALA A 272 3.14 -15.40 -9.29
CA ALA A 272 2.66 -14.72 -8.08
C ALA A 272 1.90 -15.69 -7.16
N ARG A 273 1.11 -16.61 -7.75
CA ARG A 273 0.44 -17.69 -6.99
C ARG A 273 1.43 -18.69 -6.40
N MET A 274 2.48 -19.06 -7.13
CA MET A 274 3.55 -19.93 -6.60
C MET A 274 4.32 -19.27 -5.46
N ALA A 275 4.42 -17.94 -5.43
CA ALA A 275 5.06 -17.21 -4.34
C ALA A 275 4.34 -17.38 -2.99
N LEU A 276 3.03 -17.65 -3.00
CA LEU A 276 2.21 -17.83 -1.80
C LEU A 276 2.69 -19.01 -0.93
N SER A 277 3.10 -20.09 -1.58
CA SER A 277 3.58 -21.32 -0.94
C SER A 277 5.06 -21.30 -0.56
N ASN A 278 5.84 -20.38 -1.14
CA ASN A 278 7.30 -20.36 -0.96
C ASN A 278 7.70 -19.71 0.37
N VAL A 279 8.21 -20.50 1.31
CA VAL A 279 8.59 -20.04 2.67
C VAL A 279 9.85 -19.14 2.67
N ASN A 280 10.69 -19.22 1.64
CA ASN A 280 12.04 -18.64 1.64
C ASN A 280 12.23 -17.33 0.86
N ILE A 281 11.17 -16.69 0.36
CA ILE A 281 11.31 -15.40 -0.36
C ILE A 281 10.60 -14.30 0.41
N TYR A 282 10.97 -14.12 1.67
CA TYR A 282 10.47 -13.00 2.46
C TYR A 282 11.12 -11.72 1.96
N CYS A 283 10.31 -10.78 1.45
CA CYS A 283 10.83 -9.45 1.20
C CYS A 283 11.08 -8.77 2.56
N PRO A 284 12.32 -8.35 2.88
CA PRO A 284 12.51 -7.46 4.01
C PRO A 284 11.69 -6.18 3.76
N PRO A 285 11.07 -5.59 4.81
CA PRO A 285 10.31 -4.35 4.65
C PRO A 285 11.16 -3.34 3.88
N PRO A 286 10.63 -2.61 2.88
CA PRO A 286 11.42 -1.74 2.00
C PRO A 286 12.33 -0.79 2.79
N ALA A 287 13.59 -1.19 2.97
CA ALA A 287 14.59 -0.44 3.66
C ALA A 287 15.10 0.62 2.68
N VAL A 288 14.66 1.86 2.88
CA VAL A 288 15.25 3.02 2.20
C VAL A 288 16.51 3.39 2.98
N THR A 289 17.57 2.61 2.82
CA THR A 289 18.92 3.12 3.06
C THR A 289 19.35 3.86 1.81
N LEU A 290 19.04 5.16 1.77
CA LEU A 290 19.74 6.10 0.90
C LEU A 290 21.05 6.45 1.63
N HIS A 291 22.17 5.96 1.10
CA HIS A 291 23.47 6.61 1.24
C HIS A 291 23.65 7.59 0.09
#